data_AF-A0A661CU15-F1
#
_entry.id   AF-A0A661CU15-F1
#
_cell.length_a   1.000
_cell.length_b   1.000
_cell.length_c   1.000
_cell.angle_alpha   90.00
_cell.angle_beta   90.00
_cell.angle_gamma   90.00
#
_symmetry.space_group_name_H-M   'P 1'
#
loop_
_entity.id
_entity.type
_entity.pdbx_description
1 polymer ?
#
loop_
_entity_poly.entity_id
_entity_poly.type
_entity_poly.pdbx_seq_one_letter_code
_entity_poly.pdbx_strand_id
1 'polypeptide(L)'
;MTPVFTPTASDFFSDTLSDGSAGPEMVWIPAGDFRMGDLQGTGERNELPVHEVSVDRFAIGRYEVTFAEYDKFAEATNRELPKDKGWGRDNRPVMNVSWDEATAYTKWLSRQTGHKYRLPAEDEWEYA
;
A
#
# COMPACT_ATOMS: atom_id res chain seq x y z
N MET A 1 -0.50 -19.06 -17.20
CA MET A 1 -0.79 -17.73 -17.78
C MET A 1 -1.63 -17.02 -16.76
N THR A 2 -1.04 -16.16 -15.94
CA THR A 2 -1.76 -15.41 -14.90
C THR A 2 -2.74 -14.47 -15.62
N PRO A 3 -4.05 -14.50 -15.32
CA PRO A 3 -4.97 -13.56 -15.92
C PRO A 3 -4.55 -12.13 -15.54
N VAL A 4 -4.37 -11.26 -16.53
CA VAL A 4 -4.05 -9.85 -16.29
C VAL A 4 -5.33 -9.16 -15.83
N PHE A 5 -5.41 -8.83 -14.54
CA PHE A 5 -6.48 -8.00 -14.03
C PHE A 5 -6.40 -6.61 -14.67
N THR A 6 -7.48 -6.18 -15.31
CA THR A 6 -7.60 -4.83 -15.85
C THR A 6 -8.65 -4.09 -15.01
N PRO A 7 -8.25 -3.25 -14.03
CA PRO A 7 -9.21 -2.55 -13.19
C PRO A 7 -10.06 -1.58 -14.00
N THR A 8 -11.32 -1.47 -13.58
CA THR A 8 -12.30 -0.51 -14.10
C THR A 8 -12.50 0.64 -13.12
N ALA A 9 -13.16 1.72 -13.56
CA ALA A 9 -13.40 2.89 -12.71
C ALA A 9 -14.12 2.57 -11.38
N SER A 10 -14.96 1.52 -11.36
CA SER A 10 -15.67 1.08 -10.15
C SER A 10 -14.81 0.32 -9.14
N ASP A 11 -13.57 -0.03 -9.50
CA ASP A 11 -12.66 -0.74 -8.60
C ASP A 11 -11.85 0.23 -7.72
N PHE A 12 -11.85 1.52 -8.05
CA PHE A 12 -11.16 2.57 -7.30
C PHE A 12 -12.07 3.25 -6.28
N PHE A 13 -11.53 3.56 -5.11
CA PHE A 13 -12.24 4.29 -4.06
C PHE A 13 -11.29 5.04 -3.14
N SER A 14 -11.81 6.02 -2.39
CA SER A 14 -11.10 6.66 -1.28
C SER A 14 -12.04 6.72 -0.09
N ASP A 15 -11.61 6.15 1.03
CA ASP A 15 -12.37 6.25 2.28
C ASP A 15 -12.30 7.68 2.82
N THR A 16 -13.36 8.12 3.52
CA THR A 16 -13.38 9.44 4.16
C THR A 16 -12.75 9.35 5.55
N LEU A 17 -11.85 10.28 5.86
CA LEU A 17 -11.24 10.41 7.19
C LEU A 17 -12.19 11.10 8.17
N SER A 18 -11.88 11.09 9.47
CA SER A 18 -12.77 11.65 10.49
C SER A 18 -12.98 13.17 10.38
N ASP A 19 -12.08 13.88 9.69
CA ASP A 19 -12.17 15.31 9.39
C ASP A 19 -12.95 15.64 8.11
N GLY A 20 -13.49 14.61 7.42
CA GLY A 20 -14.24 14.76 6.18
C GLY A 20 -13.35 14.84 4.92
N SER A 21 -12.03 14.85 5.06
CA SER A 21 -11.12 14.78 3.91
C SER A 21 -11.00 13.35 3.37
N ALA A 22 -10.57 13.22 2.12
CA ALA A 22 -10.30 11.90 1.54
C ALA A 22 -9.00 11.30 2.09
N GLY A 23 -9.03 9.99 2.35
CA GLY A 23 -7.86 9.15 2.53
C GLY A 23 -7.24 8.72 1.18
N PRO A 24 -6.25 7.82 1.21
CA PRO A 24 -5.57 7.37 0.00
C PRO A 24 -6.52 6.72 -1.00
N GLU A 25 -6.19 6.85 -2.29
CA GLU A 25 -6.89 6.13 -3.35
C GLU A 25 -6.49 4.65 -3.33
N MET A 26 -7.49 3.79 -3.23
CA MET A 26 -7.39 2.35 -3.13
C MET A 26 -7.97 1.70 -4.38
N VAL A 27 -7.46 0.51 -4.73
CA VAL A 27 -8.01 -0.33 -5.80
C VAL A 27 -8.34 -1.72 -5.25
N TRP A 28 -9.51 -2.24 -5.59
CA TRP A 28 -9.86 -3.64 -5.31
C TRP A 28 -9.09 -4.60 -6.21
N ILE A 29 -8.41 -5.55 -5.59
CA ILE A 29 -7.69 -6.65 -6.23
C ILE A 29 -8.51 -7.94 -6.03
N PRO A 30 -8.91 -8.64 -7.11
CA PRO A 30 -9.67 -9.87 -7.00
C PRO A 30 -8.84 -10.99 -6.35
N ALA A 31 -9.52 -11.96 -5.74
CA ALA A 31 -8.86 -13.18 -5.29
C ALA A 31 -8.31 -13.97 -6.49
N GLY A 32 -7.20 -14.69 -6.27
CA GLY A 32 -6.65 -15.55 -7.31
C GLY A 32 -5.39 -16.30 -6.89
N ASP A 33 -4.95 -17.16 -7.80
CA ASP A 33 -3.74 -17.97 -7.64
C ASP A 33 -2.66 -17.47 -8.59
N PHE A 34 -1.42 -17.42 -8.11
CA PHE A 34 -0.26 -17.09 -8.93
C PHE A 34 0.98 -17.88 -8.51
N ARG A 35 1.99 -17.81 -9.37
CA ARG A 35 3.31 -18.38 -9.10
C ARG A 35 4.22 -17.25 -8.62
N MET A 36 4.62 -17.33 -7.36
CA MET A 36 5.44 -16.34 -6.68
C MET A 36 6.92 -16.72 -6.72
N GLY A 37 7.80 -15.73 -6.86
CA GLY A 37 9.25 -15.90 -6.97
C GLY A 37 9.76 -15.85 -8.41
N ASP A 38 11.05 -16.09 -8.61
CA ASP A 38 11.67 -15.85 -9.91
C ASP A 38 11.36 -16.96 -10.94
N LEU A 39 10.44 -16.65 -11.84
CA LEU A 39 10.05 -17.51 -12.96
C LEU A 39 11.14 -17.72 -14.01
N GLN A 40 12.16 -16.85 -14.07
CA GLN A 40 13.25 -16.93 -15.05
C GLN A 40 14.47 -17.70 -14.52
N GLY A 41 14.56 -17.92 -13.21
CA GLY A 41 15.66 -18.65 -12.55
C GLY A 41 17.02 -17.92 -12.57
N THR A 42 17.00 -16.60 -12.76
CA THR A 42 18.15 -15.70 -12.76
C THR A 42 18.32 -14.85 -11.49
N GLY A 43 17.32 -14.87 -10.61
CA GLY A 43 17.22 -14.11 -9.37
C GLY A 43 18.04 -14.69 -8.22
N GLU A 44 17.95 -14.04 -7.07
CA GLU A 44 18.71 -14.46 -5.89
C GLU A 44 18.15 -15.77 -5.29
N ARG A 45 18.97 -16.45 -4.47
CA ARG A 45 18.58 -17.76 -3.90
C ARG A 45 17.33 -17.70 -3.02
N ASN A 46 17.04 -16.54 -2.43
CA ASN A 46 15.85 -16.30 -1.59
C ASN A 46 14.58 -16.05 -2.43
N GLU A 47 14.70 -15.89 -3.75
CA GLU A 47 13.57 -15.76 -4.68
C GLU A 47 13.15 -17.13 -5.27
N LEU A 48 13.78 -18.22 -4.79
CA LEU A 48 13.56 -19.61 -5.21
C LEU A 48 13.24 -20.52 -4.00
N PRO A 49 12.48 -21.62 -4.19
CA PRO A 49 11.84 -22.04 -5.43
C PRO A 49 10.54 -21.27 -5.68
N VAL A 50 10.18 -21.15 -6.95
CA VAL A 50 8.84 -20.71 -7.34
C VAL A 50 7.80 -21.64 -6.73
N HIS A 51 6.81 -21.06 -6.06
CA HIS A 51 5.71 -21.79 -5.43
C HIS A 51 4.36 -21.17 -5.77
N GLU A 52 3.30 -21.97 -5.68
CA GLU A 52 1.93 -21.48 -5.88
C GLU A 52 1.43 -20.80 -4.61
N VAL A 53 0.85 -19.61 -4.79
CA VAL A 53 0.28 -18.80 -3.73
C VAL A 53 -1.13 -18.41 -4.13
N SER A 54 -2.06 -18.54 -3.18
CA SER A 54 -3.44 -18.09 -3.30
C SER A 54 -3.63 -16.86 -2.42
N VAL A 55 -4.15 -15.77 -3.00
CA VAL A 55 -4.52 -14.55 -2.27
C VAL A 55 -6.03 -14.37 -2.28
N ASP A 56 -6.58 -13.98 -1.14
CA ASP A 56 -7.98 -13.56 -1.03
C ASP A 56 -8.22 -12.22 -1.74
N ARG A 57 -9.47 -11.78 -1.87
CA ARG A 57 -9.75 -10.43 -2.38
C ARG A 57 -9.33 -9.40 -1.33
N PHE A 58 -8.55 -8.40 -1.74
CA PHE A 58 -8.13 -7.29 -0.87
C PHE A 58 -8.17 -5.95 -1.64
N ALA A 59 -7.89 -4.85 -0.94
CA ALA A 59 -7.63 -3.57 -1.57
C ALA A 59 -6.24 -3.08 -1.19
N ILE A 60 -5.53 -2.47 -2.14
CA ILE A 60 -4.20 -1.90 -1.94
C ILE A 60 -4.18 -0.46 -2.45
N GLY A 61 -3.28 0.37 -1.92
CA GLY A 61 -3.10 1.74 -2.39
C GLY A 61 -2.73 1.72 -3.86
N ARG A 62 -3.43 2.50 -4.69
CA ARG A 62 -3.12 2.62 -6.12
C ARG A 62 -1.73 3.23 -6.34
N TYR A 63 -1.31 4.08 -5.41
CA TYR A 63 -0.03 4.77 -5.40
C TYR A 63 0.67 4.52 -4.07
N GLU A 64 1.99 4.77 -4.02
CA GLU A 64 2.64 4.88 -2.72
C GLU A 64 2.04 6.03 -1.90
N VAL A 65 2.03 5.88 -0.58
CA VAL A 65 1.57 6.93 0.34
C VAL A 65 2.39 8.19 0.10
N THR A 66 1.70 9.30 -0.12
CA THR A 66 2.31 10.58 -0.43
C THR A 66 2.74 11.35 0.82
N PHE A 67 3.60 12.36 0.66
CA PHE A 67 3.90 13.29 1.73
C PHE A 67 2.63 13.99 2.25
N ALA A 68 1.73 14.43 1.36
CA ALA A 68 0.49 15.09 1.78
C ALA A 68 -0.39 14.19 2.67
N GLU A 69 -0.50 12.90 2.34
CA GLU A 69 -1.28 11.94 3.14
C GLU A 69 -0.60 11.60 4.47
N TYR A 70 0.73 11.47 4.48
CA TYR A 70 1.48 11.19 5.70
C TYR A 70 1.54 12.40 6.63
N ASP A 71 1.60 13.62 6.09
CA ASP A 71 1.66 14.85 6.87
C ASP A 71 0.38 15.01 7.71
N LYS A 72 -0.81 14.66 7.17
CA LYS A 72 -2.05 14.59 7.95
C LYS A 72 -1.93 13.68 9.18
N PHE A 73 -1.30 12.52 9.02
CA PHE A 73 -1.05 11.59 10.12
C PHE A 73 -0.07 12.17 11.15
N ALA A 74 1.04 12.72 10.67
CA ALA A 74 2.07 13.27 11.53
C ALA A 74 1.54 14.45 12.36
N GLU A 75 0.81 15.37 11.73
CA GLU A 75 0.14 16.50 12.38
C GLU A 75 -0.91 16.03 13.40
N ALA A 76 -1.81 15.13 12.99
CA ALA A 76 -2.87 14.62 13.87
C ALA A 76 -2.34 13.83 15.08
N THR A 77 -1.10 13.33 15.01
CA THR A 77 -0.45 12.56 16.09
C THR A 77 0.73 13.28 16.72
N ASN A 78 0.96 14.55 16.38
CA ASN A 78 2.05 15.39 16.87
C ASN A 78 3.44 14.73 16.73
N ARG A 79 3.70 14.13 15.56
CA ARG A 79 4.99 13.54 15.17
C ARG A 79 5.77 14.49 14.29
N GLU A 80 7.09 14.31 14.24
CA GLU A 80 7.94 15.05 13.31
C GLU A 80 7.62 14.65 11.86
N LEU A 81 7.64 15.64 10.96
CA LEU A 81 7.47 15.40 9.53
C LEU A 81 8.73 14.73 8.96
N PRO A 82 8.58 13.70 8.12
CA PRO A 82 9.72 13.07 7.46
C PRO A 82 10.40 14.05 6.51
N LYS A 83 11.73 13.98 6.44
CA LYS A 83 12.53 14.81 5.54
C LYS A 83 12.27 14.42 4.09
N ASP A 84 12.17 15.42 3.20
CA ASP A 84 11.96 15.25 1.76
C ASP A 84 13.26 15.34 0.93
N LYS A 85 14.41 15.46 1.60
CA LYS A 85 15.74 15.71 1.01
C LYS A 85 15.79 16.94 0.08
N GLY A 86 14.85 17.88 0.21
CA GLY A 86 14.74 19.04 -0.68
C GLY A 86 14.21 18.72 -2.08
N TRP A 87 13.62 17.54 -2.30
CA TRP A 87 13.05 17.12 -3.59
C TRP A 87 11.61 17.61 -3.82
N GLY A 88 11.01 18.21 -2.78
CA GLY A 88 9.61 18.62 -2.77
C GLY A 88 8.70 17.60 -2.08
N ARG A 89 7.50 18.05 -1.67
CA ARG A 89 6.50 17.29 -0.92
C ARG A 89 5.24 17.03 -1.76
N ASP A 90 4.07 17.13 -1.14
CA ASP A 90 2.74 16.94 -1.73
C ASP A 90 2.54 15.50 -2.25
N ASN A 91 2.21 15.34 -3.52
CA ASN A 91 1.86 14.06 -4.14
C ASN A 91 3.06 13.14 -4.42
N ARG A 92 4.25 13.49 -3.93
CA ARG A 92 5.44 12.62 -4.03
C ARG A 92 5.37 11.53 -2.95
N PRO A 93 5.86 10.31 -3.23
CA PRO A 93 5.95 9.25 -2.23
C PRO A 93 6.72 9.72 -1.00
N VAL A 94 6.14 9.48 0.18
CA VAL A 94 6.81 9.74 1.45
C VAL A 94 8.04 8.83 1.56
N MET A 95 9.12 9.37 2.09
CA MET A 95 10.40 8.67 2.24
C MET A 95 11.05 9.01 3.57
N ASN A 96 12.08 8.23 3.93
CA ASN A 96 12.73 8.30 5.25
C ASN A 96 11.76 7.99 6.40
N VAL A 97 10.85 7.03 6.18
CA VAL A 97 9.91 6.51 7.18
C VAL A 97 10.31 5.08 7.48
N SER A 98 10.37 4.72 8.77
CA SER A 98 10.66 3.36 9.22
C SER A 98 9.45 2.44 9.09
N TRP A 99 9.68 1.12 9.18
CA TRP A 99 8.59 0.14 9.16
C TRP A 99 7.58 0.34 10.29
N ASP A 100 8.05 0.70 11.50
CA ASP A 100 7.18 0.97 12.66
C ASP A 100 6.31 2.21 12.45
N GLU A 101 6.84 3.24 11.78
CA GLU A 101 6.10 4.45 11.44
C GLU A 101 5.06 4.19 10.35
N ALA A 102 5.41 3.43 9.31
CA ALA A 102 4.46 2.99 8.30
C ALA A 102 3.33 2.12 8.92
N THR A 103 3.67 1.25 9.86
CA THR A 103 2.69 0.49 10.64
C THR A 103 1.83 1.39 11.52
N ALA A 104 2.39 2.45 12.12
CA ALA A 104 1.62 3.40 12.91
C ALA A 104 0.64 4.21 12.04
N TYR A 105 1.06 4.60 10.83
CA TYR A 105 0.21 5.26 9.84
C TYR A 105 -1.01 4.41 9.47
N THR A 106 -0.82 3.13 9.13
CA THR A 106 -1.94 2.23 8.79
C THR A 106 -2.91 2.01 9.96
N LYS A 107 -2.39 1.92 11.19
CA LYS A 107 -3.23 1.88 12.40
C LYS A 107 -4.01 3.17 12.62
N TRP A 108 -3.42 4.32 12.30
CA TRP A 108 -4.12 5.61 12.37
C TRP A 108 -5.20 5.70 11.30
N LEU A 109 -4.91 5.36 10.04
CA LEU A 109 -5.92 5.29 8.97
C LEU A 109 -7.10 4.41 9.38
N SER A 110 -6.83 3.25 9.96
CA SER A 110 -7.89 2.35 10.41
C SER A 110 -8.84 3.00 11.42
N ARG A 111 -8.30 3.84 12.33
CA ARG A 111 -9.10 4.60 13.29
C ARG A 111 -9.87 5.75 12.63
N GLN A 112 -9.30 6.35 11.58
CA GLN A 112 -9.92 7.47 10.87
C GLN A 112 -11.11 7.02 10.02
N THR A 113 -11.00 5.87 9.36
CA THR A 113 -11.98 5.39 8.39
C THR A 113 -12.95 4.36 8.96
N GLY A 114 -12.57 3.67 10.05
CA GLY A 114 -13.30 2.51 10.56
C GLY A 114 -13.06 1.21 9.78
N HIS A 115 -12.24 1.26 8.72
CA HIS A 115 -11.83 0.08 7.94
C HIS A 115 -10.48 -0.44 8.40
N LYS A 116 -10.14 -1.70 8.06
CA LYS A 116 -8.86 -2.30 8.44
C LYS A 116 -7.79 -1.97 7.40
N TYR A 117 -6.88 -1.05 7.76
CA TYR A 117 -5.66 -0.76 7.00
C TYR A 117 -4.45 -1.45 7.62
N ARG A 118 -3.52 -1.91 6.78
CA ARG A 118 -2.25 -2.54 7.17
C ARG A 118 -1.24 -2.42 6.04
N LEU A 119 0.01 -2.80 6.30
CA LEU A 119 0.97 -3.08 5.23
C LEU A 119 0.53 -4.34 4.47
N PRO A 120 0.75 -4.40 3.14
CA PRO A 120 0.53 -5.62 2.39
C PRO A 120 1.50 -6.71 2.87
N ALA A 121 1.08 -7.96 2.77
CA ALA A 121 2.00 -9.07 2.85
C ALA A 121 2.83 -9.15 1.55
N GLU A 122 3.94 -9.86 1.56
CA GLU A 122 4.85 -9.93 0.40
C GLU A 122 4.14 -10.51 -0.85
N ASP A 123 3.29 -11.53 -0.64
CA ASP A 123 2.46 -12.16 -1.66
C ASP A 123 1.42 -11.24 -2.26
N GLU A 124 0.73 -10.48 -1.42
CA GLU A 124 -0.21 -9.45 -1.88
C GLU A 124 0.49 -8.33 -2.65
N TRP A 125 1.73 -8.00 -2.29
CA TRP A 125 2.52 -6.97 -2.97
C TRP A 125 3.04 -7.45 -4.33
N GLU A 126 3.46 -8.71 -4.47
CA GLU A 126 3.90 -9.28 -5.75
C GLU A 126 2.71 -9.58 -6.69
N TYR A 127 1.53 -9.86 -6.14
CA TYR A 127 0.33 -10.17 -6.92
C TYR A 127 -0.34 -8.95 -7.58
N ALA A 128 -0.34 -7.80 -6.90
CA ALA A 128 -1.08 -6.59 -7.28
C ALA A 128 -0.39 -5.77 -8.39
#